data_AF-A0A921SNM9-F1
#
_entry.id   AF-A0A921SNM9-F1
#
_cell.length_a   1.000
_cell.length_b   1.000
_cell.length_c   1.000
_cell.angle_alpha   90.00
_cell.angle_beta   90.00
_cell.angle_gamma   90.00
#
_symmetry.space_group_name_H-M   'P 1'
#
loop_
_entity.id
_entity.type
_entity.pdbx_description
1 polymer ?
#
loop_
_entity_poly.entity_id
_entity_poly.type
_entity_poly.pdbx_seq_one_letter_code
_entity_poly.pdbx_strand_id
1 'polypeptide(L)'
;MTVRTTMGTGRSSTGVRIQWGGEYVVVDRPPHFAMTLTDQPDAYAGLPVLFDLEETADGTRLTISQDRADFSDEQVEATIEGYHSFID
;
A
#
# COMPACT_ATOMS: atom_id res chain seq x y z
N MET A 1 0.84 4.63 21.09
CA MET A 1 -0.22 3.60 21.07
C MET A 1 0.01 2.80 19.80
N THR A 2 0.66 1.64 19.89
CA THR A 2 1.05 0.84 18.72
C THR A 2 -0.09 -0.10 18.37
N VAL A 3 -0.75 0.14 17.25
CA VAL A 3 -1.81 -0.72 16.72
C VAL A 3 -1.13 -1.82 15.90
N ARG A 4 -1.01 -3.03 16.45
CA ARG A 4 -0.63 -4.22 15.69
C ARG A 4 -1.88 -4.75 14.97
N THR A 5 -1.99 -4.46 13.68
CA THR A 5 -3.01 -5.08 12.81
C THR A 5 -2.31 -6.05 11.87
N THR A 6 -2.61 -7.34 11.99
CA THR A 6 -2.17 -8.35 11.03
C THR A 6 -3.02 -8.22 9.77
N MET A 7 -2.46 -7.77 8.65
CA MET A 7 -3.18 -7.71 7.36
C MET A 7 -3.17 -9.05 6.64
N GLY A 8 -4.26 -9.30 5.89
CA GLY A 8 -4.59 -10.58 5.27
C GLY A 8 -3.75 -10.95 4.05
N THR A 9 -3.89 -12.21 3.66
CA THR A 9 -3.19 -12.83 2.52
C THR A 9 -3.84 -12.48 1.17
N GLY A 10 -3.13 -11.79 0.28
CA GLY A 10 -3.46 -11.65 -1.15
C GLY A 10 -2.82 -12.75 -2.01
N ARG A 11 -3.46 -13.13 -3.13
CA ARG A 11 -2.93 -14.12 -4.10
C ARG A 11 -2.39 -13.40 -5.34
N SER A 12 -1.17 -13.74 -5.78
CA SER A 12 -0.72 -13.36 -7.13
C SER A 12 -1.37 -14.24 -8.21
N SER A 13 -1.39 -13.76 -9.45
CA SER A 13 -1.93 -14.47 -10.64
C SER A 13 -1.19 -15.77 -11.00
N THR A 14 -0.05 -16.07 -10.36
CA THR A 14 0.70 -17.32 -10.51
C THR A 14 0.45 -18.33 -9.38
N GLY A 15 -0.42 -18.02 -8.42
CA GLY A 15 -0.70 -18.89 -7.26
C GLY A 15 0.36 -18.81 -6.15
N VAL A 16 1.33 -17.90 -6.27
CA VAL A 16 2.30 -17.60 -5.21
C VAL A 16 1.62 -16.71 -4.17
N ARG A 17 1.65 -17.13 -2.91
CA ARG A 17 1.19 -16.30 -1.78
C ARG A 17 2.28 -15.27 -1.49
N ILE A 18 2.03 -14.02 -1.83
CA ILE A 18 2.88 -12.91 -1.43
C ILE A 18 2.46 -12.52 -0.02
N GLN A 19 3.40 -12.58 0.93
CA GLN A 19 3.17 -12.12 2.29
C GLN A 19 3.49 -10.64 2.36
N TRP A 20 2.45 -9.82 2.38
CA TRP A 20 2.59 -8.38 2.59
C TRP A 20 2.69 -8.08 4.09
N GLY A 21 3.77 -7.44 4.49
CA GLY A 21 3.99 -6.87 5.82
C GLY A 21 3.95 -5.33 5.76
N GLY A 22 3.62 -4.69 6.88
CA GLY A 22 3.52 -3.23 6.93
C GLY A 22 3.03 -2.72 8.27
N GLU A 23 3.26 -1.45 8.54
CA GLU A 23 2.80 -0.77 9.75
C GLU A 23 2.06 0.53 9.39
N TYR A 24 0.97 0.82 10.10
CA TYR A 24 0.31 2.13 10.01
C TYR A 24 1.17 3.18 10.71
N VAL A 25 1.63 4.16 9.95
CA VAL A 25 2.43 5.28 10.46
C VAL A 25 1.53 6.45 10.86
N VAL A 26 0.47 6.69 10.09
CA VAL A 26 -0.53 7.74 10.34
C VAL A 26 -1.92 7.19 10.08
N VAL A 27 -2.88 7.53 10.95
CA VAL A 27 -4.31 7.23 10.74
C VAL A 27 -5.09 8.46 11.18
N ASP A 28 -5.38 9.33 10.22
CA ASP A 28 -6.13 10.57 10.42
C ASP A 28 -7.52 10.43 9.79
N ARG A 29 -8.48 10.09 10.65
CA ARG A 29 -9.88 10.03 10.22
C ARG A 29 -10.38 11.44 9.85
N PRO A 30 -11.26 11.59 8.83
CA PRO A 30 -11.70 10.57 7.86
C PRO A 30 -10.86 10.36 6.57
N PRO A 31 -10.06 11.31 6.03
CA PRO A 31 -9.61 11.21 4.65
C PRO A 31 -8.20 10.62 4.47
N HIS A 32 -7.42 10.38 5.52
CA HIS A 32 -5.99 10.15 5.34
C HIS A 32 -5.46 9.00 6.21
N PHE A 33 -4.70 8.11 5.59
CA PHE A 33 -3.83 7.21 6.33
C PHE A 33 -2.53 6.97 5.58
N ALA A 34 -1.47 6.70 6.32
CA ALA A 34 -0.17 6.39 5.80
C ALA A 34 0.31 5.06 6.38
N MET A 35 0.86 4.20 5.54
CA MET A 35 1.36 2.90 5.96
C MET A 35 2.58 2.46 5.17
N THR A 36 3.48 1.72 5.80
CA THR A 36 4.57 1.04 5.10
C THR A 36 4.07 -0.26 4.49
N LEU A 37 4.69 -0.71 3.39
CA LEU A 37 4.34 -1.93 2.68
C LEU A 37 5.60 -2.65 2.21
N THR A 38 5.69 -3.95 2.48
CA THR A 38 6.78 -4.82 2.01
C THR A 38 6.27 -6.21 1.71
N ASP A 39 6.85 -6.87 0.70
CA ASP A 39 6.64 -8.28 0.39
C ASP A 39 7.69 -9.20 1.08
N GLN A 40 8.62 -8.60 1.84
CA GLN A 40 9.63 -9.30 2.62
C GLN A 40 9.50 -8.93 4.10
N PRO A 41 8.91 -9.81 4.94
CA PRO A 41 8.56 -9.47 6.32
C PRO A 41 9.76 -9.15 7.22
N ASP A 42 10.96 -9.61 6.87
CA ASP A 42 12.21 -9.33 7.60
C ASP A 42 12.98 -8.11 7.05
N ALA A 43 12.50 -7.51 5.95
CA ALA A 43 13.14 -6.37 5.30
C ALA A 43 12.54 -5.03 5.76
N TYR A 44 13.34 -3.96 5.60
CA TYR A 44 12.85 -2.61 5.84
C TYR A 44 11.75 -2.27 4.83
N ALA A 45 10.56 -1.92 5.33
CA ALA A 45 9.37 -1.72 4.52
C ALA A 45 9.32 -0.39 3.73
N GLY A 46 10.42 0.36 3.70
CA GLY A 46 10.54 1.56 2.90
C GLY A 46 9.82 2.77 3.49
N LEU A 47 9.62 3.78 2.63
CA LEU A 47 8.87 4.98 2.97
C LEU A 47 7.37 4.67 3.03
N PRO A 48 6.62 5.37 3.90
CA PRO A 48 5.19 5.18 3.98
C PRO A 48 4.50 5.59 2.67
N VAL A 49 3.54 4.77 2.29
CA VAL A 49 2.59 5.00 1.21
C VAL A 49 1.43 5.78 1.79
N LEU A 50 1.07 6.86 1.13
CA LEU A 50 0.00 7.76 1.51
C LEU A 50 -1.27 7.37 0.77
N PHE A 51 -2.38 7.28 1.51
CA PHE A 51 -3.70 6.98 1.00
C PHE A 51 -4.63 8.13 1.38
N ASP A 52 -5.09 8.85 0.36
CA ASP A 52 -6.01 9.97 0.49
C ASP A 52 -7.37 9.58 -0.10
N LEU A 53 -8.40 9.68 0.73
CA LEU A 53 -9.78 9.37 0.44
C LEU A 53 -10.57 10.68 0.34
N GLU A 54 -11.06 10.96 -0.87
CA GLU A 54 -11.91 12.13 -1.13
C GLU A 54 -13.32 11.67 -1.50
N GLU A 55 -14.33 12.22 -0.84
CA GLU A 55 -15.73 12.01 -1.24
C GLU A 55 -15.99 12.74 -2.56
N THR A 56 -16.59 12.05 -3.53
CA THR A 56 -16.98 12.58 -4.83
C THR A 56 -18.48 12.46 -5.01
N ALA A 57 -19.04 13.20 -5.97
CA ALA A 57 -20.48 13.17 -6.27
C ALA A 57 -21.00 11.75 -6.57
N ASP A 58 -20.13 10.88 -7.08
CA ASP A 58 -20.46 9.52 -7.52
C ASP A 58 -19.84 8.43 -6.61
N GLY A 59 -19.20 8.79 -5.49
CA GLY A 59 -18.60 7.81 -4.57
C GLY A 59 -17.37 8.32 -3.80
N THR A 60 -16.29 7.55 -3.82
CA THR A 60 -15.02 7.90 -3.15
C THR A 60 -13.88 7.76 -4.12
N ARG A 61 -13.06 8.80 -4.23
CA ARG A 61 -11.79 8.79 -4.96
C ARG A 61 -10.68 8.44 -3.98
N LEU A 62 -10.00 7.33 -4.26
CA LEU A 62 -8.77 6.96 -3.57
C LEU A 62 -7.56 7.42 -4.39
N THR A 63 -6.71 8.23 -3.78
CA THR A 63 -5.41 8.62 -4.34
C THR A 63 -4.32 7.94 -3.52
N ILE A 64 -3.43 7.22 -4.22
CA ILE A 64 -2.30 6.52 -3.60
C ILE A 64 -1.04 7.23 -4.05
N SER A 65 -0.27 7.73 -3.08
CA SER A 65 1.00 8.39 -3.34
C SER A 65 2.10 7.63 -2.64
N GLN A 66 3.02 7.08 -3.41
CA GLN A 66 4.25 6.48 -2.91
C GLN A 66 5.43 7.30 -3.42
N ASP A 67 6.34 7.64 -2.52
CA ASP A 67 7.59 8.28 -2.93
C ASP A 67 8.38 7.30 -3.81
N ARG A 68 8.87 7.80 -4.95
CA ARG A 68 9.64 7.01 -5.92
C ARG A 68 10.93 6.47 -5.31
N ALA A 69 11.47 7.12 -4.27
CA ALA A 69 12.75 6.78 -3.68
C ALA A 69 13.81 6.53 -4.79
N ASP A 70 14.52 5.40 -4.72
CA ASP A 70 15.53 4.99 -5.70
C ASP A 70 14.98 3.98 -6.74
N PHE A 71 13.66 3.88 -6.94
CA PHE A 71 13.09 2.94 -7.91
C PHE A 71 13.45 3.29 -9.36
N SER A 72 13.86 2.25 -10.11
CA SER A 72 13.96 2.32 -11.57
C SER A 72 12.56 2.46 -12.19
N ASP A 73 12.48 2.94 -13.44
CA ASP A 73 11.18 3.07 -14.13
C ASP A 73 10.41 1.74 -14.22
N GLU A 74 11.13 0.63 -14.41
CA GLU A 74 10.54 -0.73 -14.44
C GLU A 74 9.95 -1.14 -13.08
N GLN A 75 10.59 -0.74 -11.98
CA GLN A 75 10.08 -0.98 -10.63
C GLN A 75 8.86 -0.10 -10.31
N VAL A 76 8.80 1.13 -10.85
CA VAL A 76 7.63 2.00 -10.73
C VAL A 76 6.43 1.38 -11.45
N GLU A 77 6.60 0.90 -12.68
CA GLU A 77 5.51 0.25 -13.43
C GLU A 77 5.03 -1.03 -12.74
N ALA A 78 5.94 -1.89 -12.26
CA ALA A 78 5.58 -3.07 -11.49
C ALA A 78 4.82 -2.74 -10.20
N THR A 79 5.15 -1.62 -9.56
CA THR A 79 4.46 -1.16 -8.35
C THR A 79 3.05 -0.63 -8.65
N ILE A 80 2.88 0.09 -9.76
CA ILE A 80 1.56 0.55 -10.24
C ILE A 80 0.66 -0.66 -10.54
N GLU A 81 1.18 -1.64 -11.28
CA GLU A 81 0.47 -2.90 -11.56
C GLU A 81 0.12 -3.66 -10.26
N GLY A 82 1.03 -3.67 -9.28
CA GLY A 82 0.81 -4.23 -7.96
C GLY A 82 -0.37 -3.58 -7.23
N TYR A 83 -0.48 -2.25 -7.25
CA TYR A 83 -1.61 -1.54 -6.65
C TYR A 83 -2.93 -1.76 -7.36
N HIS A 84 -2.93 -1.79 -8.71
CA HIS A 84 -4.14 -2.12 -9.47
C HIS A 84 -4.66 -3.51 -9.11
N SER A 85 -3.77 -4.51 -9.01
CA SER A 85 -4.17 -5.87 -8.62
C SER A 85 -4.59 -6.00 -7.15
N PHE A 86 -4.15 -5.10 -6.27
CA PHE A 86 -4.48 -5.18 -4.84
C PHE A 86 -5.86 -4.60 -4.52
N ILE A 87 -6.33 -3.63 -5.32
CA ILE A 87 -7.56 -2.87 -5.05
C ILE A 87 -8.78 -3.41 -5.80
N ASP A 88 -8.57 -4.09 -6.93
CA ASP A 88 -9.62 -4.82 -7.67
C ASP A 88 -10.19 -6.01 -6.85
#